data_AF-A0A952JZJ1-F1
#
_entry.id   AF-A0A952JZJ1-F1
#
_cell.length_a   1.000
_cell.length_b   1.000
_cell.length_c   1.000
_cell.angle_alpha   90.00
_cell.angle_beta   90.00
_cell.angle_gamma   90.00
#
_symmetry.space_group_name_H-M   'P 1'
#
loop_
_entity.id
_entity.type
_entity.pdbx_description
1 polymer ?
#
loop_
_entity_poly.entity_id
_entity_poly.type
_entity_poly.pdbx_seq_one_letter_code
_entity_poly.pdbx_strand_id
1 'polypeptide(L)'
;MLGHIPLSTLSRTDISRWVNNLREKGSTGKTIQNKLGFLSGCLNVATREGLMPANPAAGVRLPRTVAREMTFLTKEQYALLRAGFTERYQPLLDFLVASGCRFSEATALTPSDVDRVNNTVRISKAWKRTPGSDEGKYELGQPKTRGSIRTV
;
A
#
# COMPACT_ATOMS: atom_id res chain seq x y z
N MET A 1 14.40 21.45 -4.37
CA MET A 1 14.59 20.06 -4.84
C MET A 1 15.93 19.55 -4.32
N LEU A 2 16.09 18.24 -4.08
CA LEU A 2 17.33 17.68 -3.52
C LEU A 2 18.32 17.16 -4.59
N GLY A 3 17.83 16.81 -5.79
CA GLY A 3 18.63 16.04 -6.77
C GLY A 3 19.84 16.75 -7.39
N HIS A 4 19.98 18.06 -7.20
CA HIS A 4 21.16 18.82 -7.67
C HIS A 4 22.22 19.04 -6.56
N ILE A 5 21.92 18.67 -5.31
CA ILE A 5 22.82 18.86 -4.19
C ILE A 5 23.79 17.66 -4.16
N PRO A 6 25.12 17.89 -4.21
CA PRO A 6 26.10 16.83 -4.06
C PRO A 6 25.90 16.06 -2.74
N LEU A 7 26.10 14.74 -2.79
CA LEU A 7 25.92 13.86 -1.63
C LEU A 7 26.80 14.26 -0.44
N SER A 8 28.03 14.71 -0.71
CA SER A 8 28.98 15.16 0.31
C SER A 8 28.56 16.42 1.04
N THR A 9 27.72 17.26 0.43
CA THR A 9 27.25 18.54 0.99
C THR A 9 25.81 18.48 1.50
N LEU A 10 25.12 17.36 1.30
CA LEU A 10 23.72 17.21 1.67
C LEU A 10 23.55 17.30 3.19
N SER A 11 22.85 18.34 3.65
CA SER A 11 22.69 18.61 5.07
C SER A 11 21.31 18.23 5.61
N ARG A 12 21.19 18.12 6.94
CA ARG A 12 19.90 17.97 7.63
C ARG A 12 18.94 19.14 7.33
N THR A 13 19.48 20.34 7.11
CA THR A 13 18.70 21.52 6.75
C THR A 13 18.03 21.36 5.39
N ASP A 14 18.73 20.77 4.41
CA ASP A 14 18.17 20.53 3.09
C ASP A 14 17.06 19.49 3.12
N ILE A 15 17.24 18.42 3.91
CA ILE A 15 16.18 17.42 4.14
C ILE A 15 14.96 18.07 4.79
N SER A 16 15.17 18.91 5.80
CA SER A 16 14.08 19.60 6.51
C SER A 16 13.34 20.56 5.58
N ARG A 17 14.06 21.33 4.76
CA ARG A 17 13.48 22.22 3.74
C ARG A 17 12.68 21.42 2.70
N TRP A 18 13.18 20.26 2.27
CA TRP A 18 12.47 19.39 1.35
C TRP A 18 11.19 18.81 1.96
N VAL A 19 11.23 18.35 3.21
CA VAL A 19 10.05 17.88 3.95
C VAL A 19 8.99 18.97 4.07
N ASN A 20 9.40 20.20 4.40
CA ASN A 20 8.49 21.35 4.47
C ASN A 20 7.86 21.66 3.11
N ASN A 21 8.64 21.62 2.03
CA ASN A 21 8.10 21.84 0.68
C ASN A 21 7.09 20.76 0.26
N LEU A 22 7.30 19.49 0.65
CA LEU A 22 6.32 18.43 0.40
C LEU A 22 5.00 18.70 1.13
N ARG A 23 5.08 19.22 2.36
CA ARG A 23 3.91 19.60 3.15
C ARG A 23 3.17 20.78 2.53
N GLU A 24 3.88 21.82 2.10
CA GLU A 24 3.31 22.99 1.40
C GLU A 24 2.58 22.58 0.11
N LYS A 25 3.10 21.56 -0.58
CA LYS A 25 2.46 20.95 -1.76
C LYS A 25 1.27 20.03 -1.45
N GLY A 26 0.83 19.96 -0.19
CA GLY A 26 -0.33 19.16 0.21
C GLY A 26 -0.06 17.65 0.35
N SER A 27 1.21 17.20 0.39
CA SER A 27 1.49 15.78 0.65
C SER A 27 1.01 15.38 2.04
N THR A 28 0.30 14.24 2.13
CA THR A 28 -0.11 13.70 3.43
C THR A 28 1.10 13.30 4.27
N GLY A 29 0.97 13.34 5.60
CA GLY A 29 2.05 12.95 6.50
C GLY A 29 2.58 11.53 6.24
N LYS A 30 1.68 10.59 5.87
CA LYS A 30 2.07 9.23 5.45
C LYS A 30 2.92 9.23 4.18
N THR A 31 2.57 10.04 3.19
CA THR A 31 3.33 10.17 1.94
C THR A 31 4.73 10.74 2.21
N ILE A 32 4.82 11.78 3.04
CA ILE A 32 6.09 12.38 3.47
C ILE A 32 6.95 11.35 4.21
N GLN A 33 6.35 10.60 5.14
CA GLN A 33 7.05 9.53 5.87
C GLN A 33 7.61 8.46 4.92
N ASN A 34 6.82 8.00 3.95
CA ASN A 34 7.28 7.01 2.97
C ASN A 34 8.43 7.55 2.12
N LYS A 35 8.34 8.80 1.63
CA LYS A 35 9.39 9.43 0.83
C LYS A 35 10.68 9.64 1.64
N LEU A 36 10.56 10.11 2.88
CA LEU A 36 11.71 10.28 3.78
C LEU A 36 12.34 8.95 4.15
N GLY A 37 11.54 7.92 4.42
CA GLY A 37 12.02 6.57 4.72
C GLY A 37 12.82 5.97 3.58
N PHE A 38 12.33 6.10 2.34
CA PHE A 38 13.06 5.70 1.14
C PHE A 38 14.40 6.44 1.01
N LEU A 39 14.38 7.77 1.10
CA LEU A 39 15.59 8.60 1.02
C LEU A 39 16.60 8.23 2.12
N SER A 40 16.14 8.06 3.35
CA SER A 40 16.98 7.63 4.48
C SER A 40 17.60 6.26 4.25
N GLY A 41 16.87 5.33 3.63
CA GLY A 41 17.40 4.03 3.20
C GLY A 41 18.56 4.17 2.22
N CYS A 42 18.42 5.01 1.19
CA CYS A 42 19.50 5.29 0.24
C CYS A 42 20.72 5.93 0.93
N LEU A 43 20.51 6.89 1.84
CA LEU A 43 21.60 7.58 2.55
C LEU A 43 22.31 6.67 3.56
N ASN A 44 21.61 5.69 4.14
CA ASN A 44 22.23 4.65 4.97
C ASN A 44 23.21 3.80 4.15
N VAL A 45 22.85 3.44 2.90
CA VAL A 45 23.77 2.74 2.00
C VAL A 45 24.98 3.63 1.71
N ALA A 46 24.77 4.89 1.33
CA ALA A 46 25.87 5.83 1.08
C ALA A 46 26.83 5.98 2.28
N THR A 47 26.30 5.99 3.50
CA THR A 47 27.11 6.05 4.72
C THR A 47 27.93 4.77 4.91
N ARG A 48 27.32 3.59 4.68
CA ARG A 48 28.01 2.30 4.77
C ARG A 48 29.13 2.15 3.74
N GLU A 49 28.95 2.67 2.53
CA GLU A 49 29.97 2.70 1.48
C GLU A 49 31.02 3.81 1.68
N GLY A 50 30.97 4.56 2.79
CA GLY A 50 31.95 5.62 3.10
C GLY A 50 31.83 6.89 2.25
N LEU A 51 30.75 7.05 1.47
CA LEU A 51 30.51 8.22 0.63
C LEU A 51 30.12 9.47 1.43
N MET A 52 29.67 9.26 2.68
CA MET A 52 29.36 10.34 3.61
C MET A 52 29.57 9.88 5.06
N PRO A 53 29.91 10.79 5.98
CA PRO A 53 30.20 10.42 7.37
C PRO A 53 28.96 10.02 8.17
N ALA A 54 27.78 10.53 7.81
CA ALA A 54 26.53 10.24 8.52
C ALA A 54 25.31 10.53 7.65
N ASN A 55 24.19 9.84 7.93
CA ASN A 55 22.92 10.05 7.26
C ASN A 55 22.20 11.33 7.77
N PRO A 56 22.04 12.39 6.96
CA PRO A 56 21.38 13.64 7.36
C PRO A 56 19.85 13.51 7.53
N ALA A 57 19.24 12.47 6.97
CA ALA A 57 17.81 12.20 7.10
C ALA A 57 17.45 11.41 8.38
N ALA A 58 18.44 10.83 9.05
CA ALA A 58 18.21 10.07 10.28
C ALA A 58 17.58 10.96 11.36
N GLY A 59 16.47 10.53 11.98
CA GLY A 59 15.83 11.29 13.07
C GLY A 59 15.27 12.66 12.68
N VAL A 60 15.08 12.96 11.38
CA VAL A 60 14.32 14.15 10.97
C VAL A 60 12.89 14.02 11.47
N ARG A 61 12.41 15.03 12.20
CA ARG A 61 11.04 15.04 12.75
C ARG A 61 10.05 15.09 11.60
N LEU A 62 9.19 14.08 11.54
CA LEU A 62 8.09 14.03 10.59
C LEU A 62 6.93 14.89 11.08
N PRO A 63 6.16 15.50 10.16
CA PRO A 63 4.88 16.10 10.52
C PRO A 63 4.01 15.05 11.21
N ARG A 64 3.32 15.44 12.29
CA ARG A 64 2.33 14.58 12.94
C ARG A 64 1.30 14.15 11.90
N THR A 65 1.24 12.86 11.64
CA THR A 65 0.16 12.28 10.84
C THR A 65 -0.99 12.05 11.81
N VAL A 66 -2.09 12.77 11.64
CA VAL A 66 -3.33 12.43 12.34
C VAL A 66 -3.73 11.04 11.85
N ALA A 67 -3.69 10.05 12.75
CA ALA A 67 -4.21 8.74 12.44
C ALA A 67 -5.70 8.91 12.14
N ARG A 68 -6.12 8.57 10.92
CA ARG A 68 -7.55 8.45 10.64
C ARG A 68 -8.05 7.25 11.41
N GLU A 69 -9.11 7.45 12.19
CA GLU A 69 -9.83 6.36 12.82
C GLU A 69 -10.31 5.40 11.72
N MET A 70 -10.05 4.11 11.90
CA MET A 70 -10.52 3.11 10.95
C MET A 70 -12.02 2.97 11.10
N THR A 71 -12.77 3.33 10.06
CA THR A 71 -14.22 3.14 10.01
C THR A 71 -14.54 1.74 9.51
N PHE A 72 -15.22 0.96 10.33
CA PHE A 72 -15.77 -0.34 9.95
C PHE A 72 -17.28 -0.24 9.78
N LEU A 73 -17.83 -1.00 8.83
CA LEU A 73 -19.28 -1.07 8.64
C LEU A 73 -19.91 -1.86 9.77
N THR A 74 -20.96 -1.33 10.38
CA THR A 74 -21.87 -2.14 11.21
C THR A 74 -22.66 -3.12 10.33
N LYS A 75 -23.33 -4.09 10.94
CA LYS A 75 -24.18 -5.05 10.19
C LYS A 75 -25.29 -4.33 9.43
N GLU A 76 -25.87 -3.30 10.03
CA GLU A 76 -26.96 -2.49 9.47
C GLU A 76 -26.45 -1.64 8.30
N GLN A 77 -25.27 -1.03 8.45
CA GLN A 77 -24.62 -0.26 7.38
C GLN A 77 -24.23 -1.16 6.20
N TYR A 78 -23.76 -2.38 6.46
CA TYR A 78 -23.50 -3.36 5.42
C TYR A 78 -24.78 -3.78 4.70
N ALA A 79 -25.87 -4.06 5.44
CA ALA A 79 -27.15 -4.41 4.84
C ALA A 79 -27.67 -3.30 3.91
N LEU A 80 -27.56 -2.04 4.34
CA LEU A 80 -27.92 -0.87 3.52
C LEU A 80 -27.03 -0.78 2.26
N LEU A 81 -25.72 -0.93 2.41
CA LEU A 81 -24.78 -0.93 1.28
C LEU A 81 -25.12 -2.04 0.28
N ARG A 82 -25.31 -3.27 0.77
CA ARG A 82 -25.64 -4.45 -0.04
C ARG A 82 -26.94 -4.27 -0.82
N ALA A 83 -27.97 -3.69 -0.20
CA ALA A 83 -29.26 -3.40 -0.85
C ALA A 83 -29.14 -2.35 -1.97
N GLY A 84 -28.14 -1.46 -1.90
CA GLY A 84 -27.85 -0.49 -2.95
C GLY A 84 -27.10 -1.06 -4.17
N PHE A 85 -26.58 -2.28 -4.09
CA PHE A 85 -25.90 -2.95 -5.21
C PHE A 85 -26.87 -3.85 -5.98
N THR A 86 -26.65 -3.95 -7.30
CA THR A 86 -27.36 -4.91 -8.15
C THR A 86 -27.17 -6.33 -7.65
N GLU A 87 -28.19 -7.18 -7.75
CA GLU A 87 -28.18 -8.59 -7.29
C GLU A 87 -26.95 -9.36 -7.78
N ARG A 88 -26.49 -9.09 -9.02
CA ARG A 88 -25.29 -9.68 -9.61
C ARG A 88 -24.02 -9.54 -8.74
N TYR A 89 -23.84 -8.41 -8.06
CA TYR A 89 -22.64 -8.12 -7.28
C TYR A 89 -22.77 -8.45 -5.80
N GLN A 90 -23.99 -8.68 -5.29
CA GLN A 90 -24.21 -8.98 -3.88
C GLN A 90 -23.40 -10.19 -3.38
N PRO A 91 -23.28 -11.32 -4.11
CA PRO A 91 -22.44 -12.44 -3.68
C PRO A 91 -20.96 -12.08 -3.53
N LEU A 92 -20.44 -11.16 -4.34
CA LEU A 92 -19.06 -10.69 -4.23
C LEU A 92 -18.87 -9.87 -2.95
N LEU A 93 -19.83 -9.00 -2.61
CA LEU A 93 -19.81 -8.24 -1.36
C LEU A 93 -19.86 -9.19 -0.15
N ASP A 94 -20.79 -10.16 -0.18
CA ASP A 94 -20.96 -11.14 0.88
C ASP A 94 -19.68 -11.94 1.10
N PHE A 95 -19.03 -12.38 0.01
CA PHE A 95 -17.76 -13.08 0.08
C PHE A 95 -16.62 -12.20 0.64
N LEU A 96 -16.53 -10.93 0.25
CA LEU A 96 -15.49 -10.01 0.75
C LEU A 96 -15.63 -9.78 2.25
N VAL A 97 -16.85 -9.60 2.75
CA VAL A 97 -17.13 -9.40 4.18
C VAL A 97 -16.91 -10.68 4.98
N ALA A 98 -17.34 -11.83 4.47
CA ALA A 98 -17.20 -13.11 5.15
C ALA A 98 -15.75 -13.62 5.20
N SER A 99 -15.01 -13.49 4.10
CA SER A 99 -13.64 -14.02 3.97
C SER A 99 -12.53 -13.06 4.40
N GLY A 100 -12.83 -11.76 4.48
CA GLY A 100 -11.83 -10.70 4.71
C GLY A 100 -10.75 -10.61 3.64
N CYS A 101 -10.97 -11.21 2.46
CA CYS A 101 -9.99 -11.18 1.38
C CYS A 101 -9.89 -9.83 0.69
N ARG A 102 -8.76 -9.59 0.02
CA ARG A 102 -8.58 -8.35 -0.75
C ARG A 102 -9.43 -8.41 -2.01
N PHE A 103 -9.93 -7.27 -2.47
CA PHE A 103 -10.68 -7.18 -3.73
C PHE A 103 -9.95 -7.81 -4.92
N SER A 104 -8.64 -7.59 -5.02
CA SER A 104 -7.80 -8.19 -6.08
C SER A 104 -7.66 -9.71 -5.97
N GLU A 105 -7.85 -10.28 -4.78
CA GLU A 105 -7.87 -11.73 -4.54
C GLU A 105 -9.22 -12.31 -4.96
N ALA A 106 -10.33 -11.73 -4.48
CA ALA A 106 -11.69 -12.17 -4.83
C ALA A 106 -11.96 -12.16 -6.34
N THR A 107 -11.56 -11.08 -7.01
CA THR A 107 -11.78 -10.92 -8.47
C THR A 107 -10.83 -11.75 -9.32
N ALA A 108 -9.81 -12.38 -8.72
CA ALA A 108 -8.89 -13.28 -9.40
C ALA A 108 -9.31 -14.76 -9.30
N LEU A 109 -10.35 -15.07 -8.51
CA LEU A 109 -10.87 -16.43 -8.37
C LEU A 109 -11.40 -16.98 -9.69
N THR A 110 -11.21 -18.27 -9.87
CA THR A 110 -11.73 -19.07 -10.98
C THR A 110 -12.55 -20.24 -10.42
N PRO A 111 -13.40 -20.89 -11.23
CA PRO A 111 -14.19 -22.03 -10.76
C PRO A 111 -13.36 -23.15 -10.11
N SER A 112 -12.11 -23.37 -10.56
CA SER A 112 -11.22 -24.39 -9.98
C SER A 112 -10.71 -24.07 -8.57
N ASP A 113 -10.88 -22.84 -8.11
CA ASP A 113 -10.47 -22.43 -6.75
C ASP A 113 -11.58 -22.71 -5.71
N VAL A 114 -12.78 -23.11 -6.14
CA VAL A 114 -13.94 -23.33 -5.27
C VAL A 114 -14.22 -24.83 -5.14
N ASP A 115 -14.10 -25.34 -3.93
CA ASP A 115 -14.49 -26.70 -3.58
C ASP A 115 -15.88 -26.69 -2.95
N ARG A 116 -16.87 -27.11 -3.75
CA ARG A 116 -18.28 -27.19 -3.31
C ARG A 116 -18.58 -28.41 -2.44
N VAL A 117 -17.70 -29.42 -2.41
CA VAL A 117 -17.88 -30.60 -1.55
C VAL A 117 -17.50 -30.24 -0.13
N ASN A 118 -16.35 -29.56 0.03
CA ASN A 118 -15.84 -29.16 1.34
C ASN A 118 -16.29 -27.74 1.75
N ASN A 119 -17.02 -27.03 0.89
CA ASN A 119 -17.43 -25.62 1.07
C ASN A 119 -16.25 -24.68 1.35
N THR A 120 -15.16 -24.82 0.59
CA THR A 120 -13.95 -24.01 0.77
C THR A 120 -13.55 -23.26 -0.49
N VAL A 121 -12.81 -22.16 -0.32
CA VAL A 121 -12.24 -21.38 -1.42
C VAL A 121 -10.74 -21.19 -1.23
N ARG A 122 -9.95 -21.60 -2.21
CA ARG A 122 -8.49 -21.45 -2.20
C ARG A 122 -8.06 -20.10 -2.78
N ILE A 123 -7.66 -19.19 -1.91
CA ILE A 123 -7.10 -17.89 -2.30
C ILE A 123 -5.60 -18.03 -2.51
N SER A 124 -5.16 -18.05 -3.77
CA SER A 124 -3.74 -18.28 -4.13
C SER A 124 -3.18 -17.35 -5.21
N LYS A 125 -4.00 -16.43 -5.71
CA LYS A 125 -3.68 -15.47 -6.78
C LYS A 125 -4.37 -14.14 -6.54
N ALA A 126 -3.83 -13.08 -7.11
CA ALA A 126 -4.41 -11.75 -7.09
C ALA A 126 -4.03 -10.97 -8.34
N TRP A 127 -4.91 -10.07 -8.78
CA TRP A 127 -4.59 -9.10 -9.81
C TRP A 127 -3.49 -8.15 -9.35
N LYS A 128 -2.46 -7.98 -10.19
CA LYS A 128 -1.38 -7.01 -10.02
C LYS A 128 -1.41 -6.04 -11.19
N ARG A 129 -1.23 -4.76 -10.88
CA ARG A 129 -1.04 -3.73 -11.89
C ARG A 129 0.44 -3.63 -12.25
N THR A 130 0.76 -3.73 -13.53
CA THR A 130 2.14 -3.60 -14.01
C THR A 130 2.48 -2.10 -14.17
N PRO A 131 3.45 -1.55 -13.41
CA PRO A 131 3.85 -0.15 -13.55
C PRO A 131 4.46 0.11 -14.94
N GLY A 132 4.09 1.22 -15.59
CA GLY A 132 4.71 1.64 -16.86
C GLY A 132 3.96 1.27 -18.14
N SER A 133 2.76 0.69 -18.05
CA SER A 133 1.85 0.65 -19.19
C SER A 133 0.88 1.84 -19.10
N ASP A 134 0.88 2.72 -20.10
CA ASP A 134 -0.06 3.85 -20.19
C ASP A 134 -1.53 3.39 -20.24
N GLU A 135 -1.77 2.10 -20.53
CA GLU A 135 -3.09 1.45 -20.51
C GLU A 135 -3.39 0.66 -19.22
N GLY A 136 -2.51 0.65 -18.23
CA GLY A 136 -2.78 -0.01 -16.93
C GLY A 136 -3.06 -1.51 -17.04
N LYS A 137 -2.14 -2.27 -17.64
CA LYS A 137 -2.25 -3.73 -17.77
C LYS A 137 -2.31 -4.40 -16.39
N TYR A 138 -3.25 -5.34 -16.26
CA TYR A 138 -3.42 -6.19 -15.08
C TYR A 138 -2.97 -7.61 -15.41
N GLU A 139 -2.16 -8.18 -14.54
CA GLU A 139 -1.65 -9.55 -14.66
C GLU A 139 -2.02 -10.34 -13.41
N LEU A 140 -2.28 -11.63 -13.59
CA LEU A 140 -2.43 -12.55 -12.47
C LEU A 140 -1.05 -12.87 -11.91
N GLY A 141 -0.91 -12.71 -10.59
CA GLY A 141 0.29 -13.12 -9.89
C GLY A 141 -0.01 -13.70 -8.52
N GLN A 142 1.02 -14.25 -7.89
CA GLN A 142 0.92 -14.70 -6.51
C GLN A 142 0.61 -13.53 -5.57
N PRO A 143 -0.18 -13.73 -4.50
CA PRO A 143 -0.42 -12.72 -3.48
C PRO A 143 0.87 -12.13 -2.93
N LYS A 144 0.79 -10.90 -2.39
CA LYS A 144 1.98 -10.14 -1.96
C LYS A 144 2.83 -10.86 -0.90
N THR A 145 2.26 -11.80 -0.15
CA THR A 145 2.98 -12.57 0.88
C THR A 145 2.57 -14.04 0.85
N ARG A 146 3.47 -14.95 1.25
CA ARG A 146 3.15 -16.40 1.38
C ARG A 146 1.97 -16.66 2.32
N GLY A 147 1.87 -15.89 3.43
CA GLY A 147 0.74 -15.97 4.36
C GLY A 147 -0.60 -15.47 3.79
N SER A 148 -0.60 -14.85 2.60
CA SER A 148 -1.85 -14.52 1.90
C SER A 148 -2.40 -15.70 1.08
N ILE A 149 -1.62 -16.79 0.89
CA ILE A 149 -2.11 -18.04 0.31
C ILE A 149 -2.84 -18.82 1.41
N ARG A 150 -4.15 -19.02 1.26
CA ARG A 150 -4.99 -19.63 2.28
C ARG A 150 -6.23 -20.28 1.67
N THR A 151 -6.82 -21.20 2.43
CA THR A 151 -8.15 -21.72 2.18
C THR A 151 -9.08 -21.15 3.23
N VAL A 152 -10.19 -20.56 2.78
CA VAL A 152 -11.28 -20.09 3.65
C VAL A 152 -12.49 -21.00 3.55
#